data_AF-A0A1A8SLA6-F1
#
_entry.id   AF-A0A1A8SLA6-F1
#
_cell.length_a   1.000
_cell.length_b   1.000
_cell.length_c   1.000
_cell.angle_alpha   90.00
_cell.angle_beta   90.00
_cell.angle_gamma   90.00
#
_symmetry.space_group_name_H-M   'P 1'
#
loop_
_entity.id
_entity.type
_entity.pdbx_description
1 polymer ?
#
loop_
_entity_poly.entity_id
_entity_poly.type
_entity_poly.pdbx_seq_one_letter_code
_entity_poly.pdbx_strand_id
1 'polypeptide(L)'
;FSIWKGVKTSGKVVWVTATFPYLVLLVLLVRGATLPGAWRGVVFYLKPDWEKLLSTTVWIDAAAQIFFSLGPGFGVLLAFASYNPFHNNCYKDALVTSSVNCLTS
;
A
#
# COMPACT_ATOMS: atom_id res chain seq x y z
N PHE A 1 18.53 15.86 1.61
CA PHE A 1 19.15 15.81 0.27
C PHE A 1 18.26 15.21 -0.83
N SER A 2 17.30 14.33 -0.50
CA SER A 2 16.49 13.62 -1.51
C SER A 2 15.43 14.46 -2.25
N ILE A 3 14.90 15.50 -1.61
CA ILE A 3 13.78 16.32 -2.15
C ILE A 3 14.24 17.65 -2.74
N TRP A 4 15.39 18.18 -2.31
CA TRP A 4 15.88 19.51 -2.69
C TRP A 4 15.96 19.73 -4.21
N LYS A 5 16.36 18.72 -4.98
CA LYS A 5 16.45 18.80 -6.45
C LYS A 5 15.12 18.43 -7.17
N GLY A 6 14.01 18.46 -6.45
CA GLY A 6 12.67 18.23 -6.97
C GLY A 6 12.41 16.78 -7.40
N VAL A 7 11.34 16.59 -8.19
CA VAL A 7 10.82 15.26 -8.59
C VAL A 7 11.82 14.40 -9.35
N LYS A 8 12.79 15.00 -10.04
CA LYS A 8 13.85 14.25 -10.76
C LYS A 8 14.78 13.49 -9.80
N THR A 9 15.12 14.09 -8.66
CA THR A 9 15.98 13.42 -7.66
C THR A 9 15.17 12.56 -6.72
N SER A 10 13.98 13.02 -6.29
CA SER A 10 13.06 12.18 -5.51
C SER A 10 12.73 10.89 -6.26
N GLY A 11 12.44 10.96 -7.56
CA GLY A 11 12.16 9.78 -8.39
C GLY A 11 13.29 8.76 -8.41
N LYS A 12 14.56 9.19 -8.39
CA LYS A 12 15.72 8.29 -8.30
C LYS A 12 15.84 7.60 -6.93
N VAL A 13 15.54 8.33 -5.86
CA VAL A 13 15.56 7.77 -4.50
C VAL A 13 14.42 6.77 -4.29
N VAL A 14 13.25 7.04 -4.87
CA VAL A 14 12.06 6.18 -4.81
C VAL A 14 12.33 4.78 -5.39
N TRP A 15 13.21 4.65 -6.38
CA TRP A 15 13.61 3.33 -6.89
C TRP A 15 14.14 2.41 -5.81
N VAL A 16 14.82 2.92 -4.78
CA VAL A 16 15.27 2.12 -3.64
C VAL A 16 14.19 2.09 -2.56
N THR A 17 13.68 3.26 -2.15
CA THR A 17 12.82 3.35 -0.97
C THR A 17 11.44 2.70 -1.16
N ALA A 18 10.93 2.61 -2.39
CA ALA A 18 9.65 1.95 -2.68
C ALA A 18 9.81 0.46 -3.02
N THR A 19 10.96 0.02 -3.54
CA THR A 19 11.15 -1.41 -3.93
C THR A 19 11.76 -2.25 -2.82
N PHE A 20 12.69 -1.68 -2.05
CA PHE A 20 13.38 -2.40 -0.97
C PHE A 20 12.43 -2.98 0.08
N PRO A 21 11.35 -2.29 0.50
CA PRO A 21 10.36 -2.88 1.41
C PRO A 21 9.77 -4.20 0.91
N TYR A 22 9.51 -4.35 -0.39
CA TYR A 22 9.01 -5.62 -0.95
C TYR A 22 10.03 -6.76 -0.84
N LEU A 23 11.32 -6.45 -1.02
CA LEU A 23 12.38 -7.44 -0.81
C LEU A 23 12.45 -7.88 0.66
N VAL A 24 12.35 -6.93 1.58
CA VAL A 24 12.33 -7.23 3.02
C VAL A 24 11.09 -8.06 3.38
N LEU A 25 9.91 -7.67 2.89
CA LEU A 25 8.67 -8.42 3.10
C LEU A 25 8.78 -9.84 2.55
N LEU A 26 9.37 -10.03 1.37
CA LEU A 26 9.59 -11.36 0.80
C LEU A 26 10.52 -12.22 1.68
N VAL A 27 11.64 -11.67 2.14
CA VAL A 27 12.57 -12.37 3.03
C VAL A 27 11.88 -12.76 4.34
N LEU A 28 11.13 -11.83 4.94
CA LEU A 28 10.38 -12.07 6.16
C LEU A 28 9.24 -13.07 5.97
N LEU A 29 8.56 -13.05 4.81
CA LEU A 29 7.52 -14.00 4.46
C LEU A 29 8.09 -15.41 4.36
N VAL A 30 9.16 -15.60 3.59
CA VAL A 30 9.85 -16.90 3.48
C VAL A 30 10.31 -17.36 4.85
N ARG A 31 10.96 -16.48 5.62
CA ARG A 31 11.43 -16.85 6.96
C ARG A 31 10.26 -17.24 7.87
N GLY A 32 9.22 -16.43 7.94
CA GLY A 32 8.03 -16.65 8.76
C GLY A 32 7.30 -17.95 8.38
N ALA A 33 7.14 -18.22 7.09
CA ALA A 33 6.50 -19.43 6.58
C ALA A 33 7.27 -20.71 6.94
N THR A 34 8.61 -20.65 7.01
CA THR A 34 9.44 -21.81 7.40
C THR A 34 9.50 -22.08 8.91
N LEU A 35 8.95 -21.20 9.75
CA LEU A 35 8.96 -21.39 11.20
C LEU A 35 7.96 -22.46 11.65
N PRO A 36 8.31 -23.29 12.64
CA PRO A 36 7.40 -24.29 13.17
C PRO A 36 6.17 -23.59 13.80
N GLY A 37 4.98 -24.04 13.41
CA GLY A 37 3.73 -23.49 13.92
C GLY A 37 3.21 -22.22 13.23
N ALA A 38 3.88 -21.74 12.16
CA ALA A 38 3.45 -20.57 11.39
C ALA A 38 1.98 -20.63 10.93
N TRP A 39 1.50 -21.83 10.61
CA TRP A 39 0.11 -22.07 10.18
C TRP A 39 -0.94 -21.57 11.18
N ARG A 40 -0.65 -21.59 12.50
CA ARG A 40 -1.61 -21.14 13.53
C ARG A 40 -1.89 -19.65 13.42
N GLY A 41 -0.86 -18.86 13.14
CA GLY A 41 -0.99 -17.42 12.91
C GLY A 41 -1.79 -17.10 11.65
N VAL A 42 -1.52 -17.83 10.56
CA VAL A 42 -2.26 -17.67 9.29
C VAL A 42 -3.74 -18.00 9.47
N VAL A 43 -4.06 -19.11 10.16
CA VAL A 43 -5.45 -19.49 10.44
C VAL A 43 -6.13 -18.45 11.32
N PHE A 44 -5.46 -17.97 12.38
CA PHE A 44 -6.03 -16.92 13.24
C PHE A 44 -6.32 -15.62 12.45
N TYR A 45 -5.41 -15.22 11.56
CA TYR A 45 -5.55 -14.02 10.75
C TYR A 45 -6.69 -14.12 9.72
N LEU A 46 -6.82 -15.26 9.03
CA LEU A 46 -7.78 -15.44 7.93
C LEU A 46 -9.11 -16.07 8.34
N LYS A 47 -9.27 -16.51 9.60
CA LYS A 47 -10.53 -17.12 10.05
C LYS A 47 -11.64 -16.07 10.04
N PRO A 48 -12.68 -16.22 9.20
CA PRO A 48 -13.74 -15.23 9.12
C PRO A 48 -14.65 -15.30 10.35
N ASP A 49 -15.13 -14.14 10.77
CA ASP A 49 -16.15 -13.96 11.81
C ASP A 49 -17.27 -13.11 11.22
N TRP A 50 -18.30 -13.77 10.69
CA TRP A 50 -19.36 -13.11 9.92
C TRP A 50 -20.29 -12.27 10.78
N GLU A 51 -20.42 -12.58 12.07
CA GLU A 51 -21.27 -11.82 13.00
C GLU A 51 -20.73 -10.40 13.19
N LYS A 52 -19.39 -10.22 13.16
CA LYS A 52 -18.76 -8.90 13.25
C LYS A 52 -19.11 -7.98 12.09
N LEU A 53 -19.42 -8.51 10.91
CA LEU A 53 -19.80 -7.68 9.76
C LEU A 53 -21.14 -6.97 9.95
N LEU A 54 -21.97 -7.43 10.90
CA LEU A 54 -23.21 -6.76 11.28
C LEU A 54 -22.96 -5.50 12.12
N SER A 55 -21.76 -5.35 12.69
CA SER A 55 -21.39 -4.15 13.43
C SER A 55 -20.97 -3.02 12.49
N THR A 56 -21.61 -1.85 12.64
CA THR A 56 -21.23 -0.63 11.91
C THR A 56 -19.78 -0.22 12.14
N THR A 57 -19.21 -0.53 13.31
CA THR A 57 -17.82 -0.16 13.64
C THR A 57 -16.82 -0.76 12.66
N VAL A 58 -17.01 -2.01 12.23
CA VAL A 58 -16.09 -2.68 11.28
C VAL A 58 -16.07 -1.97 9.92
N TRP A 59 -17.21 -1.41 9.49
CA TRP A 59 -17.30 -0.64 8.26
C TRP A 59 -16.66 0.74 8.38
N ILE A 60 -16.82 1.40 9.53
CA ILE A 60 -16.15 2.68 9.81
C ILE A 60 -14.64 2.47 9.82
N ASP A 61 -14.16 1.41 10.48
CA ASP A 61 -12.74 1.08 10.55
C ASP A 61 -12.18 0.74 9.15
N ALA A 62 -12.90 -0.05 8.35
CA ALA A 62 -12.51 -0.37 6.98
C ALA A 62 -12.45 0.88 6.08
N ALA A 63 -13.43 1.79 6.19
CA ALA A 63 -13.46 3.04 5.43
C ALA A 63 -12.32 3.98 5.85
N ALA A 64 -12.05 4.10 7.15
CA ALA A 64 -10.93 4.85 7.66
C ALA A 64 -9.59 4.26 7.19
N GLN A 65 -9.44 2.92 7.27
CA GLN A 65 -8.25 2.21 6.84
C GLN A 65 -7.94 2.51 5.36
N ILE A 66 -8.89 2.31 4.45
CA ILE A 66 -8.63 2.52 3.01
C ILE A 66 -8.39 3.99 2.68
N PHE A 67 -9.09 4.92 3.35
CA PHE A 67 -8.90 6.36 3.15
C PHE A 67 -7.49 6.80 3.57
N PHE A 68 -7.04 6.41 4.77
CA PHE A 68 -5.71 6.79 5.26
C PHE A 68 -4.58 5.99 4.59
N SER A 69 -4.86 4.79 4.09
CA SER A 69 -3.89 3.98 3.34
C SER A 69 -3.62 4.57 1.94
N LEU A 70 -4.66 4.95 1.18
CA LEU A 70 -4.48 5.57 -0.14
C LEU A 70 -4.15 7.06 -0.09
N GLY A 71 -4.63 7.76 0.94
CA GLY A 71 -4.41 9.20 1.13
C GLY A 71 -4.95 10.11 0.01
N PRO A 72 -6.19 9.94 -0.49
CA PRO A 72 -6.77 10.91 -1.42
C PRO A 72 -7.07 12.24 -0.71
N GLY A 73 -7.01 13.36 -1.44
CA GLY A 73 -7.37 14.69 -0.92
C GLY A 73 -6.29 15.41 -0.09
N PHE A 74 -5.17 14.76 0.22
CA PHE A 74 -4.05 15.38 0.96
C PHE A 74 -3.12 16.25 0.11
N GLY A 75 -3.43 16.46 -1.17
CA GLY A 75 -2.63 17.29 -2.09
C GLY A 75 -1.34 16.64 -2.64
N VAL A 76 -0.85 15.56 -2.03
CA VAL A 76 0.37 14.86 -2.50
C VAL A 76 0.17 14.23 -3.89
N LEU A 77 -0.93 13.49 -4.09
CA LEU A 77 -1.25 12.88 -5.39
C LEU A 77 -1.47 13.94 -6.48
N LEU A 78 -2.08 15.08 -6.12
CA LEU A 78 -2.23 16.22 -7.01
C LEU A 78 -0.87 16.80 -7.42
N ALA A 79 0.02 16.98 -6.45
CA ALA A 79 1.37 17.47 -6.70
C ALA A 79 2.20 16.49 -7.54
N PHE A 80 2.01 15.17 -7.43
CA PHE A 80 2.67 14.21 -8.33
C PHE A 80 2.07 14.23 -9.73
N ALA A 81 0.74 14.28 -9.84
CA ALA A 81 0.06 14.33 -11.13
C ALA A 81 0.38 15.60 -11.93
N SER A 82 0.68 16.73 -11.28
CA SER A 82 1.01 17.98 -11.96
C SER A 82 2.34 17.96 -12.73
N TYR A 83 3.21 16.98 -12.47
CA TYR A 83 4.46 16.77 -13.22
C TYR A 83 4.34 15.71 -14.33
N ASN A 84 3.17 15.10 -14.52
CA ASN A 84 2.97 14.10 -15.57
C ASN A 84 2.71 14.73 -16.95
N PRO A 85 3.00 14.01 -18.05
CA PRO A 85 2.58 14.42 -19.39
C PRO A 85 1.06 14.59 -19.49
N PHE A 86 0.60 15.57 -20.26
CA PHE A 86 -0.83 15.89 -20.39
C PHE A 86 -1.68 14.72 -20.92
N HIS A 87 -1.13 13.91 -21.83
CA HIS A 87 -1.81 12.75 -22.42
C HIS A 87 -1.45 11.42 -21.71
N ASN A 88 -0.92 11.47 -20.49
CA ASN A 88 -0.66 10.26 -19.70
C ASN A 88 -1.98 9.57 -19.29
N ASN A 89 -2.00 8.24 -19.32
CA ASN A 89 -3.17 7.46 -18.89
C ASN A 89 -3.20 7.35 -17.35
N CYS A 90 -3.61 8.44 -16.69
CA CYS A 90 -3.69 8.51 -15.23
C CYS A 90 -4.73 7.55 -14.63
N TYR A 91 -5.73 7.13 -15.41
CA TYR A 91 -6.72 6.14 -14.96
C TYR A 91 -6.08 4.78 -14.69
N LYS A 92 -5.25 4.30 -15.63
CA LYS A 92 -4.50 3.05 -15.45
C LYS A 92 -3.54 3.16 -14.27
N ASP A 93 -2.83 4.28 -14.13
CA ASP A 93 -1.88 4.49 -13.05
C ASP A 93 -2.58 4.46 -11.68
N ALA A 94 -3.74 5.12 -11.54
CA ALA A 94 -4.53 5.14 -10.32
C ALA A 94 -5.05 3.74 -9.95
N LEU A 95 -5.55 2.97 -10.94
CA LEU A 95 -6.01 1.60 -10.72
C LEU A 95 -4.87 0.70 -10.23
N VAL A 96 -3.75 0.70 -10.94
CA VAL A 96 -2.59 -0.15 -10.58
C VAL A 96 -2.05 0.25 -9.20
N THR A 97 -1.88 1.55 -8.94
CA THR A 97 -1.37 2.03 -7.65
C THR A 97 -2.27 1.63 -6.49
N SER A 98 -3.59 1.78 -6.66
CA SER A 98 -4.56 1.38 -5.63
C SER A 98 -4.55 -0.13 -5.40
N SER A 99 -4.54 -0.93 -6.48
CA SER A 99 -4.45 -2.39 -6.36
C SER A 99 -3.17 -2.84 -5.68
N VAL A 100 -2.02 -2.27 -6.04
CA VAL A 100 -0.72 -2.59 -5.42
C VAL A 100 -0.74 -2.21 -3.93
N ASN A 101 -1.26 -1.05 -3.56
CA ASN A 101 -1.41 -0.65 -2.16
C ASN A 101 -2.23 -1.68 -1.36
N CYS A 102 -3.40 -2.09 -1.88
CA CYS A 102 -4.25 -3.06 -1.19
C CYS A 102 -3.63 -4.46 -1.09
N LEU A 103 -2.93 -4.93 -2.14
CA LEU A 103 -2.27 -6.23 -2.14
C LEU A 103 -1.02 -6.29 -1.24
N THR A 104 -0.43 -5.13 -0.97
CA THR A 104 0.77 -5.04 -0.12
C THR A 104 0.42 -5.02 1.37
N SER A 105 -0.81 -4.60 1.71
CA SER A 105 -1.33 -4.56 3.08
C SER A 105 -1.71 -5.96 3.56
#